data_AF-A0A916LX65-F1
#
_entry.id   AF-A0A916LX65-F1
#
_cell.length_a   1.000
_cell.length_b   1.000
_cell.length_c   1.000
_cell.angle_alpha   90.00
_cell.angle_beta   90.00
_cell.angle_gamma   90.00
#
_symmetry.space_group_name_H-M   'P 1'
#
loop_
_entity.id
_entity.type
_entity.pdbx_description
1 polymer ?
#
loop_
_entity_poly.entity_id
_entity_poly.type
_entity_poly.pdbx_seq_one_letter_code
_entity_poly.pdbx_strand_id
1 'polypeptide(L)'
;MRTALLKPLALLDATGGWLAPLGLRLLLGWEFFESGLMKYQGENWFDEVRSRFFFPFDMLPTAWSWQMATWFEIVGGIALVLGLGTRFFAASLAVLTVVAIGA
;
A
#
# COMPACT_ATOMS: atom_id res chain seq x y z
N MET A 1 -41.90 8.45 -11.50
CA MET A 1 -40.95 9.12 -12.44
C MET A 1 -39.69 9.65 -11.76
N ARG A 2 -39.77 10.36 -10.62
CA ARG A 2 -38.59 10.93 -9.91
C ARG A 2 -37.51 9.90 -9.54
N THR A 3 -37.89 8.71 -9.12
CA THR A 3 -36.99 7.61 -8.72
C THR A 3 -36.27 6.93 -9.89
N ALA A 4 -36.79 7.00 -11.11
CA ALA A 4 -36.17 6.37 -12.28
C ALA A 4 -34.95 7.14 -12.79
N LEU A 5 -34.96 8.48 -12.65
CA LEU A 5 -33.85 9.36 -13.03
C LEU A 5 -32.74 9.44 -11.97
N LEU A 6 -33.05 9.18 -10.69
CA LEU A 6 -32.08 9.27 -9.60
C LEU A 6 -31.12 8.07 -9.56
N LYS A 7 -31.55 6.88 -9.98
CA LYS A 7 -30.72 5.67 -10.04
C LYS A 7 -29.50 5.80 -10.97
N PRO A 8 -29.64 6.22 -12.25
CA PRO A 8 -28.48 6.39 -13.13
C PRO A 8 -27.53 7.49 -12.65
N LEU A 9 -28.06 8.58 -12.09
CA LEU A 9 -27.24 9.64 -11.48
C LEU A 9 -26.43 9.12 -10.28
N ALA A 10 -27.05 8.31 -9.42
CA ALA A 10 -26.37 7.70 -8.28
C ALA A 10 -25.29 6.70 -8.71
N LEU A 11 -25.53 5.95 -9.80
CA LEU A 11 -24.52 5.06 -10.38
C LEU A 11 -23.33 5.85 -10.92
N LEU A 12 -23.59 6.94 -11.66
CA LEU A 12 -22.54 7.82 -12.19
C LEU A 12 -21.70 8.41 -11.06
N ASP A 13 -22.33 8.90 -9.99
CA ASP A 13 -21.63 9.45 -8.82
C ASP A 13 -20.75 8.39 -8.13
N ALA A 14 -21.28 7.18 -7.92
CA ALA A 14 -20.52 6.07 -7.35
C ALA A 14 -19.33 5.64 -8.24
N THR A 15 -19.52 5.57 -9.56
CA THR A 15 -18.42 5.26 -10.50
C THR A 15 -17.37 6.35 -10.54
N GLY A 16 -17.78 7.63 -10.49
CA GLY A 16 -16.88 8.78 -10.40
C GLY A 16 -16.03 8.73 -9.12
N GLY A 17 -16.65 8.43 -7.98
CA GLY A 17 -15.94 8.29 -6.71
C GLY A 17 -14.88 7.17 -6.71
N TRP A 18 -15.14 6.06 -7.42
CA TRP A 18 -14.17 4.97 -7.55
C TRP A 18 -13.07 5.26 -8.59
N LEU A 19 -13.43 5.88 -9.72
CA LEU A 19 -12.51 6.19 -10.81
C LEU A 19 -11.58 7.36 -10.49
N ALA A 20 -12.04 8.36 -9.73
CA ALA A 20 -11.27 9.55 -9.38
C ALA A 20 -9.86 9.22 -8.82
N PRO A 21 -9.69 8.28 -7.87
CA PRO A 21 -8.36 7.91 -7.38
C PRO A 21 -7.63 6.85 -8.23
N LEU A 22 -8.17 6.39 -9.36
CA LEU A 22 -7.60 5.25 -10.09
C LEU A 22 -6.16 5.49 -10.54
N GLY A 23 -5.85 6.68 -11.08
CA GLY A 23 -4.48 7.02 -11.49
C GLY A 23 -3.48 6.95 -10.33
N LEU A 24 -3.86 7.48 -9.16
CA LEU A 24 -3.04 7.40 -7.95
C LEU A 24 -2.86 5.96 -7.47
N ARG A 25 -3.92 5.15 -7.52
CA ARG A 25 -3.87 3.73 -7.12
C ARG A 25 -2.97 2.90 -8.04
N LEU A 26 -2.98 3.20 -9.34
CA LEU A 26 -2.09 2.56 -10.31
C LEU A 26 -0.62 2.96 -10.08
N LEU A 27 -0.35 4.25 -9.88
CA LEU A 27 0.99 4.75 -9.61
C LEU A 27 1.55 4.13 -8.32
N LEU A 28 0.87 4.30 -7.19
CA LEU A 28 1.33 3.75 -5.91
C LEU A 28 1.38 2.22 -5.95
N GLY A 29 0.38 1.60 -6.57
CA GLY A 29 0.31 0.15 -6.70
C GLY A 29 1.51 -0.42 -7.44
N TRP A 30 1.94 0.23 -8.52
CA TRP A 30 3.13 -0.14 -9.27
C TRP A 30 4.41 0.01 -8.42
N GLU A 31 4.64 1.20 -7.87
CA GLU A 31 5.86 1.53 -7.11
C GLU A 31 6.09 0.57 -5.93
N PHE A 32 5.04 0.31 -5.14
CA PHE A 32 5.15 -0.61 -4.01
C PHE A 32 5.24 -2.06 -4.46
N PHE A 33 4.53 -2.48 -5.51
CA PHE A 33 4.64 -3.84 -6.00
C PHE A 33 6.06 -4.16 -6.50
N GLU A 34 6.66 -3.25 -7.27
CA GLU A 34 8.04 -3.38 -7.75
C GLU A 34 9.02 -3.42 -6.58
N SER A 35 8.91 -2.49 -5.63
CA SER A 35 9.75 -2.47 -4.42
C SER A 35 9.64 -3.77 -3.61
N GLY A 36 8.43 -4.28 -3.45
CA GLY A 36 8.18 -5.53 -2.74
C GLY A 36 8.77 -6.74 -3.48
N LEU A 37 8.70 -6.76 -4.82
CA LEU A 37 9.32 -7.83 -5.61
C LEU A 37 10.85 -7.81 -5.48
N MET A 38 11.47 -6.63 -5.45
CA MET A 38 12.90 -6.48 -5.18
C MET A 38 13.28 -7.04 -3.80
N LYS A 39 12.45 -6.83 -2.77
CA LYS A 39 12.69 -7.42 -1.44
C LYS A 39 12.41 -8.93 -1.40
N TYR A 40 11.44 -9.41 -2.17
CA TYR A 40 11.15 -10.84 -2.26
C TYR A 40 12.28 -11.63 -2.92
N GLN A 41 12.96 -11.04 -3.91
CA GLN A 41 14.03 -11.67 -4.67
C GLN A 41 15.43 -11.36 -4.13
N GLY A 42 15.56 -10.32 -3.31
CA GLY A 42 16.83 -9.83 -2.78
C GLY A 42 17.20 -10.42 -1.42
N GLU A 43 18.34 -9.96 -0.91
CA GLU A 43 18.82 -10.30 0.42
C GLU A 43 18.38 -9.26 1.45
N ASN A 44 18.15 -9.71 2.68
CA ASN A 44 17.67 -8.87 3.76
C ASN A 44 18.75 -7.90 4.26
N TRP A 45 18.73 -6.67 3.76
CA TRP A 45 19.64 -5.61 4.17
C TRP A 45 19.15 -4.82 5.41
N PHE A 46 17.98 -5.15 5.99
CA PHE A 46 17.50 -4.46 7.21
C PHE A 46 18.43 -4.65 8.40
N ASP A 47 19.25 -5.70 8.42
CA ASP A 47 20.26 -5.93 9.46
C ASP A 47 21.27 -4.78 9.56
N GLU A 48 21.60 -4.13 8.44
CA GLU A 48 22.58 -3.04 8.37
C GLU A 48 22.00 -1.72 8.90
N VAL A 49 20.70 -1.50 8.72
CA VAL A 49 20.01 -0.23 9.05
C VAL A 49 19.14 -0.31 10.30
N ARG A 50 19.06 -1.47 10.96
CA ARG A 50 18.20 -1.72 12.13
C ARG A 50 18.27 -0.63 13.20
N SER A 51 19.48 -0.11 13.46
CA SER A 51 19.72 0.91 14.51
C SER A 51 18.98 2.23 14.25
N ARG A 52 18.49 2.46 13.03
CA ARG A 52 17.75 3.65 12.63
C ARG A 52 16.24 3.46 12.66
N PHE A 53 15.76 2.22 12.83
CA PHE A 53 14.33 1.99 12.98
C PHE A 53 13.81 2.64 14.25
N PHE A 54 12.60 3.18 14.19
CA PHE A 54 11.92 3.74 15.35
C PHE A 54 10.98 2.71 15.98
N PHE A 55 10.65 2.94 17.25
CA PHE A 55 9.69 2.11 17.99
C PHE A 55 8.34 2.01 17.24
N PRO A 56 7.78 0.80 17.05
CA PRO A 56 8.18 -0.49 17.65
C PRO A 56 9.06 -1.38 16.77
N PHE A 57 9.52 -0.90 15.60
CA PHE A 57 10.22 -1.73 14.60
C PHE A 57 11.67 -2.03 14.99
N ASP A 58 12.27 -1.21 15.83
CA ASP A 58 13.58 -1.43 16.45
C ASP A 58 13.62 -2.63 17.40
N MET A 59 12.48 -3.03 17.96
CA MET A 59 12.34 -4.17 18.88
C MET A 59 12.11 -5.50 18.16
N LEU A 60 11.59 -5.49 16.93
CA LEU A 60 11.28 -6.70 16.15
C LEU A 60 12.51 -7.21 15.41
N PRO A 61 12.79 -8.53 15.31
CA PRO A 61 13.90 -9.02 14.49
C PRO A 61 13.76 -8.57 13.03
N THR A 62 14.88 -8.22 12.40
CA THR A 62 14.92 -7.66 11.04
C THR A 62 14.28 -8.57 10.00
N ALA A 63 14.44 -9.88 10.13
CA ALA A 63 13.79 -10.86 9.25
C ALA A 63 12.25 -10.75 9.27
N TRP A 64 11.66 -10.46 10.43
CA TRP A 64 10.21 -10.24 10.54
C TRP A 64 9.82 -8.92 9.88
N SER A 65 10.54 -7.84 10.19
CA SER A 65 10.30 -6.52 9.57
C SER A 65 10.46 -6.56 8.05
N TRP A 66 11.46 -7.29 7.54
CA TRP A 66 11.70 -7.53 6.12
C TRP A 66 10.50 -8.23 5.49
N GLN A 67 10.09 -9.36 6.07
CA GLN A 67 9.00 -10.15 5.51
C GLN A 67 7.66 -9.40 5.55
N MET A 68 7.43 -8.63 6.61
CA MET A 68 6.27 -7.75 6.72
C MET A 68 6.29 -6.69 5.63
N ALA A 69 7.39 -5.94 5.47
CA ALA A 69 7.51 -4.92 4.43
C ALA A 69 7.25 -5.52 3.04
N THR A 70 7.92 -6.62 2.70
CA THR A 70 7.76 -7.33 1.42
C THR A 70 6.30 -7.68 1.13
N TRP A 71 5.58 -8.31 2.08
CA TRP A 71 4.20 -8.72 1.83
C TRP A 71 3.23 -7.55 1.80
N PHE A 72 3.39 -6.55 2.66
CA PHE A 72 2.55 -5.36 2.63
C PHE A 72 2.74 -4.56 1.35
N GLU A 73 3.96 -4.48 0.82
CA GLU A 73 4.27 -3.85 -0.46
C GLU A 73 3.64 -4.58 -1.64
N ILE A 74 3.84 -5.90 -1.75
CA ILE A 74 3.28 -6.71 -2.84
C ILE A 74 1.75 -6.76 -2.76
N VAL A 75 1.21 -7.25 -1.64
CA VAL A 75 -0.24 -7.45 -1.48
C VAL A 75 -0.95 -6.11 -1.43
N GLY A 76 -0.37 -5.11 -0.74
CA GLY A 76 -0.93 -3.78 -0.67
C GLY A 76 -0.94 -3.07 -2.01
N GLY A 77 0.13 -3.19 -2.81
CA GLY A 77 0.16 -2.65 -4.17
C GLY A 77 -0.95 -3.24 -5.05
N ILE A 78 -1.09 -4.57 -5.05
CA ILE A 78 -2.17 -5.26 -5.78
C ILE A 78 -3.55 -4.82 -5.27
N ALA A 79 -3.74 -4.78 -3.94
CA ALA A 79 -5.01 -4.41 -3.34
C ALA A 79 -5.42 -2.98 -3.66
N LEU A 80 -4.47 -2.02 -3.69
CA LEU A 80 -4.74 -0.65 -4.11
C LEU A 80 -5.26 -0.59 -5.55
N VAL A 81 -4.59 -1.27 -6.49
CA VAL A 81 -5.01 -1.33 -7.90
C VAL A 81 -6.43 -1.88 -8.02
N LEU A 82 -6.72 -3.00 -7.35
CA LEU A 82 -8.05 -3.63 -7.35
C LEU A 82 -9.10 -2.81 -6.59
N GLY A 83 -8.70 -1.86 -5.75
CA GLY A 83 -9.60 -1.09 -4.91
C GLY A 83 -10.08 -1.85 -3.66
N LEU A 84 -9.34 -2.88 -3.25
CA LEU A 84 -9.66 -3.71 -2.09
C LEU A 84 -9.00 -3.13 -0.84
N GLY A 85 -9.77 -2.88 0.23
CA GLY A 85 -9.21 -2.43 1.51
C GLY A 85 -8.33 -1.18 1.41
N THR A 86 -8.60 -0.27 0.45
CA THR A 86 -7.68 0.82 0.06
C THR A 86 -7.20 1.66 1.23
N ARG A 87 -8.06 1.94 2.22
CA ARG A 87 -7.69 2.70 3.42
C ARG A 87 -6.68 1.96 4.28
N PHE A 88 -6.89 0.66 4.50
CA PHE A 88 -6.01 -0.17 5.31
C PHE A 88 -4.62 -0.30 4.65
N PHE A 89 -4.59 -0.61 3.36
CA PHE A 89 -3.32 -0.76 2.64
C PHE A 89 -2.61 0.58 2.44
N ALA A 90 -3.32 1.66 2.13
CA ALA A 90 -2.70 2.98 2.04
C ALA A 90 -2.08 3.41 3.38
N ALA A 91 -2.77 3.19 4.52
CA ALA A 91 -2.21 3.48 5.83
C ALA A 91 -0.98 2.62 6.15
N SER A 92 -1.05 1.32 5.84
CA SER A 92 0.08 0.39 6.08
C SER A 92 1.30 0.75 5.24
N LEU A 93 1.10 1.06 3.95
CA LEU A 93 2.16 1.50 3.04
C LEU A 93 2.73 2.85 3.44
N ALA A 94 1.91 3.79 3.92
CA ALA A 94 2.39 5.05 4.46
C ALA A 94 3.30 4.86 5.69
N VAL A 95 2.96 3.93 6.60
CA VAL A 95 3.83 3.57 7.72
C VAL A 95 5.15 3.00 7.22
N LEU A 96 5.12 2.09 6.24
CA LEU A 96 6.35 1.56 5.63
C LEU A 96 7.21 2.66 4.99
N THR A 97 6.60 3.62 4.30
CA THR A 97 7.32 4.77 3.74
C THR A 97 8.01 5.59 4.82
N VAL A 98 7.35 5.84 5.96
CA VAL A 98 7.96 6.57 7.08
C VAL A 98 9.16 5.80 7.66
N VAL A 99 9.04 4.47 7.82
CA VAL A 99 10.18 3.62 8.24
C VAL A 99 11.31 3.68 7.22
N ALA A 100 11.00 3.56 5.93
CA ALA A 100 11.99 3.56 4.86
C ALA A 100 12.74 4.90 4.74
N ILE A 101 12.08 6.03 5.00
CA ILE A 101 12.72 7.36 4.99
C ILE A 101 13.72 7.51 6.14
N GLY A 102 13.45 6.89 7.29
CA GLY A 102 14.32 6.96 8.47
C GLY A 102 15.49 5.98 8.46
N ALA A 103 15.40 4.92 7.66
CA ALA A 103 16.41 3.87 7.52
C ALA A 103 17.59 4.31 6.65
#